data_AF-A0A1F9TTY7-F1
#
_entry.id   AF-A0A1F9TTY7-F1
#
_cell.length_a   1.000
_cell.length_b   1.000
_cell.length_c   1.000
_cell.angle_alpha   90.00
_cell.angle_beta   90.00
_cell.angle_gamma   90.00
#
_symmetry.space_group_name_H-M   'P 1'
#
loop_
_entity.id
_entity.type
_entity.pdbx_description
1 polymer ?
#
loop_
_entity_poly.entity_id
_entity_poly.type
_entity_poly.pdbx_seq_one_letter_code
_entity_poly.pdbx_strand_id
1 'polypeptide(L)'
;MKLKIFTLRLNPATGLFDEGELASFQLAKDVIEISEHFLVHEKTPTLLLVLRYRELPDGDGARRQPEAARKDWRAELDAQGQRIYDEFRSWRGRKAKQEGLPPYLILNNRELAELVMKHPANGR
;
A
#
# COMPACT_ATOMS: atom_id res chain seq x y z
N MET A 1 2.32 -0.93 -15.32
CA MET A 1 2.02 -0.02 -14.18
C MET A 1 2.03 1.41 -14.68
N LYS A 2 1.19 2.28 -14.11
CA LYS A 2 1.06 3.69 -14.52
C LYS A 2 1.26 4.62 -13.33
N LEU A 3 1.63 5.86 -13.62
CA LEU A 3 1.79 6.96 -12.66
C LEU A 3 0.75 8.04 -12.98
N LYS A 4 0.19 8.65 -11.94
CA LYS A 4 -0.69 9.83 -12.04
C LYS A 4 -0.32 10.79 -10.91
N ILE A 5 -0.21 12.07 -11.24
CA ILE A 5 0.07 13.13 -10.27
C ILE A 5 -1.19 13.95 -10.10
N PHE A 6 -1.56 14.22 -8.85
CA PHE A 6 -2.62 15.16 -8.47
C PHE A 6 -2.01 16.35 -7.76
N THR A 7 -2.50 17.53 -8.09
CA THR A 7 -2.11 18.78 -7.44
C THR A 7 -3.34 19.38 -6.79
N LEU A 8 -3.45 19.23 -5.48
CA LEU A 8 -4.59 19.69 -4.71
C LEU A 8 -4.24 21.01 -4.05
N ARG A 9 -4.98 22.06 -4.36
CA ARG A 9 -4.83 23.36 -3.70
C ARG A 9 -5.77 23.46 -2.52
N LEU A 10 -5.28 23.99 -1.41
CA LEU A 10 -6.11 24.27 -0.25
C LEU A 10 -7.10 25.37 -0.62
N ASN A 11 -8.39 25.09 -0.45
CA ASN A 11 -9.42 26.11 -0.55
C ASN A 11 -9.38 26.97 0.73
N PRO A 12 -9.07 28.28 0.63
CA PRO A 12 -8.93 29.13 1.81
C PRO A 12 -10.27 29.39 2.52
N ALA A 13 -11.40 29.25 1.83
CA ALA A 13 -12.71 29.49 2.42
C ALA A 13 -13.20 28.30 3.27
N THR A 14 -12.85 27.07 2.87
CA THR A 14 -13.28 25.84 3.57
C THR A 14 -12.17 25.20 4.41
N GLY A 15 -10.90 25.56 4.16
CA GLY A 15 -9.74 24.94 4.79
C GLY A 15 -9.47 23.51 4.34
N LEU A 16 -10.07 23.08 3.22
CA LEU A 16 -9.99 21.71 2.70
C LEU A 16 -9.34 21.70 1.31
N PHE A 17 -8.72 20.56 0.97
CA PHE A 17 -8.25 20.30 -0.39
C PHE A 17 -9.40 19.80 -1.25
N ASP A 18 -9.44 20.22 -2.51
CA ASP A 18 -10.42 19.69 -3.49
C ASP A 18 -10.03 18.25 -3.87
N GLU A 19 -10.80 17.27 -3.43
CA GLU A 19 -10.52 15.84 -3.62
C GLU A 19 -11.37 15.18 -4.71
N GLY A 20 -12.19 15.92 -5.45
CA GLY A 20 -13.19 15.35 -6.36
C GLY A 20 -12.60 14.48 -7.49
N GLU A 21 -11.53 14.95 -8.13
CA GLU A 21 -10.83 14.17 -9.18
C GLU A 21 -10.14 12.93 -8.58
N LEU A 22 -9.55 13.08 -7.39
CA LEU A 22 -8.87 12.00 -6.70
C LEU A 22 -9.84 10.88 -6.31
N ALA A 23 -10.99 11.23 -5.72
CA ALA A 23 -12.02 10.28 -5.33
C ALA A 23 -12.56 9.51 -6.54
N SER A 24 -12.86 10.22 -7.63
CA SER A 24 -13.31 9.61 -8.89
C SER A 24 -12.27 8.66 -9.48
N PHE A 25 -10.98 9.04 -9.39
CA PHE A 25 -9.88 8.22 -9.87
C PHE A 25 -9.71 6.92 -9.06
N GLN A 26 -9.84 6.99 -7.74
CA GLN A 26 -9.74 5.82 -6.85
C GLN A 26 -10.87 4.80 -7.06
N LEU A 27 -12.05 5.25 -7.49
CA LEU A 27 -13.16 4.34 -7.82
C LEU A 27 -12.89 3.51 -9.08
N ALA A 28 -12.17 4.11 -10.05
CA ALA A 28 -11.95 3.49 -11.36
C ALA A 28 -10.62 2.73 -11.47
N LYS A 29 -9.67 2.96 -10.56
CA LYS A 29 -8.29 2.46 -10.66
C LYS A 29 -7.86 1.73 -9.40
N ASP A 30 -6.98 0.75 -9.58
CA ASP A 30 -6.35 0.06 -8.45
C ASP A 30 -5.08 0.81 -8.06
N VAL A 31 -5.21 1.69 -7.07
CA VAL A 31 -4.10 2.49 -6.52
C VAL A 31 -3.24 1.60 -5.64
N ILE A 32 -1.96 1.52 -5.98
CA ILE A 32 -0.97 0.65 -5.33
C ILE A 32 -0.15 1.42 -4.30
N GLU A 33 0.13 2.69 -4.57
CA GLU A 33 0.96 3.53 -3.71
C GLU A 33 0.57 5.00 -3.89
N ILE A 34 0.67 5.76 -2.81
CA ILE A 34 0.47 7.21 -2.75
C ILE A 34 1.70 7.78 -2.05
N SER A 35 2.40 8.70 -2.71
CA SER A 35 3.45 9.53 -2.10
C SER A 35 2.98 10.97 -2.07
N GLU A 36 3.18 11.64 -0.95
CA GLU A 36 2.71 13.01 -0.72
C GLU A 36 3.87 14.01 -0.60
N HIS A 37 3.67 15.19 -1.17
CA HIS A 37 4.59 16.31 -1.06
C HIS A 37 3.81 17.59 -0.78
N PHE A 38 4.11 18.23 0.34
CA PHE A 38 3.51 19.50 0.70
C PHE A 38 4.40 20.65 0.25
N LEU A 39 3.84 21.61 -0.47
CA LEU A 39 4.55 22.80 -0.92
C LEU A 39 3.65 24.04 -0.85
N VAL A 40 4.28 25.21 -0.89
CA VAL A 40 3.58 26.49 -1.01
C VAL A 40 3.83 27.03 -2.41
N HIS A 41 2.77 27.16 -3.20
CA HIS A 41 2.81 27.78 -4.52
C HIS A 41 2.02 29.07 -4.47
N GLU A 42 2.65 30.21 -4.77
CA GLU A 42 2.01 31.54 -4.75
C GLU A 42 1.23 31.83 -3.45
N LYS A 43 1.86 31.55 -2.30
CA LYS A 43 1.28 31.68 -0.94
C LYS A 43 0.08 30.76 -0.66
N THR A 44 -0.22 29.83 -1.55
CA THR A 44 -1.30 28.86 -1.37
C THR A 44 -0.72 27.50 -0.99
N PRO A 45 -1.09 26.94 0.18
CA PRO A 45 -0.72 25.58 0.54
C PRO A 45 -1.24 24.58 -0.51
N THR A 46 -0.35 23.74 -1.00
CA THR A 46 -0.61 22.82 -2.10
C THR A 46 -0.06 21.45 -1.73
N LEU A 47 -0.91 20.43 -1.91
CA LEU A 47 -0.57 19.03 -1.72
C LEU A 47 -0.38 18.38 -3.09
N LEU A 48 0.82 17.87 -3.37
CA LEU A 48 1.05 16.98 -4.49
C LEU A 48 0.91 15.54 -4.03
N LEU A 49 0.17 14.76 -4.80
CA LEU A 49 0.07 13.32 -4.63
C LEU A 49 0.58 12.63 -5.87
N VAL A 50 1.55 11.73 -5.70
CA VAL A 50 2.08 10.86 -6.75
C VAL A 50 1.51 9.47 -6.53
N LEU A 51 0.62 9.05 -7.43
CA LEU A 51 -0.07 7.76 -7.36
C LEU A 51 0.56 6.79 -8.35
N ARG A 52 1.00 5.63 -7.86
CA ARG A 52 1.22 4.45 -8.71
C ARG A 52 -0.04 3.61 -8.73
N TYR A 53 -0.49 3.24 -9.91
CA TYR A 53 -1.72 2.48 -10.08
C TYR A 53 -1.62 1.47 -11.24
N ARG A 54 -2.62 0.60 -11.32
CA ARG A 54 -2.88 -0.23 -12.49
C ARG A 54 -4.35 -0.09 -12.90
N GLU A 55 -4.61 -0.36 -14.17
CA GLU A 55 -5.97 -0.43 -14.69
C GLU A 55 -6.72 -1.56 -14.01
N LEU A 56 -7.98 -1.32 -13.64
CA LEU A 56 -8.90 -2.41 -13.36
C LEU A 56 -9.22 -3.07 -14.71
N PRO A 57 -9.17 -4.40 -14.83
CA PRO A 57 -9.56 -5.06 -16.07
C PRO A 57 -11.01 -4.69 -16.43
N ASP A 58 -11.26 -4.36 -17.70
CA ASP A 58 -12.59 -4.04 -18.21
C ASP A 58 -13.48 -5.28 -18.08
N GLY A 59 -14.26 -5.30 -17.02
CA GLY A 59 -15.14 -6.39 -16.65
C GLY A 59 -16.01 -5.93 -15.51
N ASP A 60 -17.28 -5.65 -15.86
CA ASP A 60 -18.45 -5.50 -15.00
C ASP A 60 -18.17 -5.48 -13.51
N GLY A 61 -18.37 -4.33 -12.86
CA GLY A 61 -19.19 -4.18 -11.64
C GLY A 61 -18.98 -5.15 -10.47
N ALA A 62 -17.93 -5.95 -10.50
CA ALA A 62 -17.55 -6.88 -9.48
C ALA A 62 -16.86 -5.99 -8.47
N ARG A 63 -17.68 -5.48 -7.54
CA ARG A 63 -17.36 -5.48 -6.12
C ARG A 63 -16.16 -6.40 -5.95
N ARG A 64 -14.96 -5.83 -5.80
CA ARG A 64 -13.88 -6.62 -5.25
C ARG A 64 -14.44 -7.07 -3.93
N GLN A 65 -14.77 -8.35 -3.88
CA GLN A 65 -15.08 -9.07 -2.68
C GLN A 65 -14.09 -8.57 -1.64
N PRO A 66 -14.56 -8.14 -0.45
CA PRO A 66 -13.64 -7.87 0.64
C PRO A 66 -12.80 -9.13 0.76
N GLU A 67 -11.48 -9.01 0.58
CA GLU A 67 -10.48 -10.06 0.76
C GLU A 67 -11.10 -11.46 0.64
N ALA A 68 -11.06 -12.10 -0.54
CA ALA A 68 -11.21 -13.56 -0.58
C ALA A 68 -10.44 -14.11 0.63
N ALA A 69 -11.22 -14.64 1.59
CA ALA A 69 -10.98 -14.58 3.03
C ALA A 69 -9.50 -14.55 3.36
N ARG A 70 -9.00 -13.45 3.99
CA ARG A 70 -7.60 -13.25 4.43
C ARG A 70 -6.91 -14.60 4.61
N LYS A 71 -6.26 -15.08 3.55
CA LYS A 71 -5.62 -16.38 3.61
C LYS A 71 -4.56 -16.25 4.69
N ASP A 72 -4.74 -16.98 5.78
CA ASP A 72 -3.82 -16.91 6.89
C ASP A 72 -2.57 -17.69 6.52
N TRP A 73 -1.68 -17.04 5.78
CA TRP A 73 -0.41 -17.59 5.34
C TRP A 73 0.45 -18.07 6.51
N ARG A 74 0.20 -17.54 7.71
CA ARG A 74 0.85 -17.99 8.94
C ARG A 74 0.36 -19.37 9.38
N ALA A 75 -0.90 -19.71 9.12
CA ALA A 75 -1.48 -21.01 9.45
C ALA A 75 -0.93 -22.15 8.59
N GLU A 76 -0.33 -21.85 7.43
CA GLU A 76 0.34 -22.84 6.57
C GLU A 76 1.78 -23.17 7.02
N LEU A 77 2.28 -22.51 8.06
CA LEU A 77 3.64 -22.69 8.58
C LEU A 77 3.64 -23.57 9.84
N ASP A 78 4.71 -24.32 10.03
CA ASP A 78 4.99 -25.04 11.27
C ASP A 78 5.39 -24.08 12.41
N ALA A 79 5.54 -24.58 13.64
CA ALA A 79 5.81 -23.73 14.80
C ALA A 79 7.10 -22.90 14.67
N GLN A 80 8.13 -23.43 14.01
CA GLN A 80 9.37 -22.72 13.76
C GLN A 80 9.18 -21.64 12.69
N GLY A 81 8.55 -21.98 11.57
CA GLY A 81 8.22 -21.06 10.49
C GLY A 81 7.33 -19.93 10.96
N GLN A 82 6.36 -20.21 11.83
CA GLN A 82 5.52 -19.20 12.47
C GLN A 82 6.34 -18.15 13.26
N ARG A 83 7.35 -18.58 14.02
CA ARG A 83 8.23 -17.66 14.75
C ARG A 83 9.06 -16.79 13.81
N ILE A 84 9.64 -17.41 12.78
CA ILE A 84 10.43 -16.68 11.76
C ILE A 84 9.52 -15.69 11.02
N TYR A 85 8.31 -16.09 10.65
CA TYR A 85 7.31 -15.24 10.02
C TYR A 85 6.97 -14.02 10.87
N ASP A 86 6.74 -14.19 12.17
CA ASP A 86 6.44 -13.10 13.10
C ASP A 86 7.64 -12.14 13.27
N GLU A 87 8.87 -12.67 13.24
CA GLU A 87 10.10 -11.87 13.27
C GLU A 87 10.27 -11.03 11.99
N PHE A 88 10.14 -11.65 10.83
CA PHE A 88 10.19 -10.95 9.53
C PHE A 88 9.08 -9.91 9.41
N ARG A 89 7.87 -10.21 9.90
CA ARG A 89 6.76 -9.26 9.93
C ARG A 89 7.09 -8.04 10.80
N SER A 90 7.72 -8.26 11.95
CA SER A 90 8.15 -7.21 12.87
C SER A 90 9.30 -6.38 12.29
N TRP A 91 10.29 -7.04 11.68
CA TRP A 91 11.37 -6.37 10.93
C TRP A 91 10.82 -5.50 9.80
N ARG A 92 9.90 -6.04 8.99
CA ARG A 92 9.24 -5.32 7.89
C ARG A 92 8.52 -4.08 8.40
N GLY A 93 7.80 -4.19 9.53
CA GLY A 93 7.13 -3.04 10.15
C GLY A 93 8.11 -1.95 10.58
N ARG A 94 9.23 -2.32 11.21
CA ARG A 94 10.28 -1.37 11.59
C ARG A 94 10.94 -0.70 10.37
N LYS A 95 11.27 -1.48 9.34
CA LYS A 95 11.87 -0.97 8.10
C LYS A 95 10.92 -0.06 7.34
N ALA A 96 9.65 -0.44 7.20
CA ALA A 96 8.59 0.36 6.61
C ALA A 96 8.46 1.73 7.29
N LYS A 97 8.48 1.76 8.63
CA LYS A 97 8.45 2.99 9.42
C LYS A 97 9.70 3.86 9.19
N GLN A 98 10.88 3.25 9.10
CA GLN A 98 12.13 3.98 8.83
C GLN A 98 12.14 4.62 7.43
N GLU A 99 11.60 3.92 6.43
CA GLU A 99 11.59 4.37 5.03
C GLU A 99 10.35 5.22 4.67
N GLY A 100 9.37 5.36 5.57
CA GLY A 100 8.12 6.07 5.31
C GLY A 100 7.20 5.36 4.29
N LEU A 101 7.33 4.04 4.15
CA LEU A 101 6.60 3.24 3.17
C LEU A 101 5.57 2.31 3.84
N PRO A 102 4.44 1.98 3.17
CA PRO A 102 3.59 0.89 3.60
C PRO A 102 4.33 -0.47 3.64
N PRO A 103 4.15 -1.31 4.68
CA PRO A 103 4.90 -2.57 4.83
C PRO A 103 4.83 -3.54 3.65
N TYR A 104 3.69 -3.63 2.97
CA TYR A 104 3.50 -4.56 1.85
C TYR A 104 4.35 -4.22 0.61
N LEU A 105 4.91 -3.00 0.52
CA LEU A 105 5.83 -2.62 -0.56
C LEU A 105 7.24 -3.19 -0.35
N ILE A 106 7.62 -3.49 0.89
CA ILE A 106 8.87 -4.17 1.20
C ILE A 106 8.72 -5.67 0.92
N LEU A 107 7.62 -6.25 1.42
CA LEU A 107 7.28 -7.66 1.25
C LEU A 107 5.81 -7.87 1.60
N ASN A 108 5.00 -8.53 0.79
CA ASN A 108 3.61 -8.84 1.17
C ASN A 108 3.52 -10.11 2.04
N ASN A 109 2.35 -10.40 2.63
CA ASN A 109 2.20 -11.55 3.56
C ASN A 109 2.43 -12.91 2.89
N ARG A 110 2.05 -13.04 1.61
CA ARG A 110 2.29 -14.27 0.84
C ARG A 110 3.78 -14.47 0.60
N GLU A 111 4.48 -13.43 0.12
CA GLU A 111 5.92 -13.46 -0.12
C GLU A 111 6.71 -13.75 1.17
N LEU A 112 6.24 -13.23 2.31
CA LEU A 112 6.83 -13.49 3.61
C LEU A 112 6.67 -14.97 4.02
N ALA A 113 5.50 -15.57 3.80
CA ALA A 113 5.30 -17.00 4.04
C ALA A 113 6.09 -17.85 3.04
N GLU A 114 6.13 -17.51 1.75
CA GLU A 114 6.94 -18.20 0.75
C GLU A 114 8.43 -18.14 1.09
N LEU A 115 8.93 -17.02 1.62
CA LEU A 115 10.32 -16.86 2.07
C LEU A 115 10.62 -17.83 3.23
N VAL A 116 9.72 -17.91 4.20
CA VAL A 116 9.85 -18.82 5.35
C VAL A 116 9.76 -20.28 4.91
N MET A 117 8.87 -20.62 3.97
CA MET A 117 8.73 -21.97 3.44
C MET A 117 9.96 -22.42 2.63
N LYS A 118 10.62 -21.50 1.92
CA LYS A 118 11.82 -21.78 1.11
C LYS A 118 13.10 -21.82 1.95
N HIS A 119 13.12 -21.10 3.06
CA HIS A 119 14.24 -21.07 4.00
C HIS A 119 13.76 -21.33 5.44
N PRO A 120 13.26 -22.54 5.75
CA PRO A 120 13.11 -22.94 7.14
C PRO A 120 14.53 -22.88 7.71
N ALA A 121 14.76 -22.01 8.69
CA ALA A 121 16.10 -21.64 9.15
C ALA A 121 17.04 -22.85 9.18
N ASN A 122 18.18 -22.74 8.48
CA ASN A 122 19.27 -23.70 8.55
C ASN A 122 19.45 -24.11 10.01
N GLY A 123 19.11 -25.36 10.32
CA GLY A 123 19.42 -25.95 11.61
C GLY A 123 20.93 -25.98 11.77
N ARG A 124 21.43 -25.13 12.66
CA ARG A 124 22.72 -25.30 13.34
C ARG A 124 22.59 -24.77 14.75
#